data_AF-A0A6M0Q6U1-F1
#
_entry.id   AF-A0A6M0Q6U1-F1
#
_cell.length_a   1.000
_cell.length_b   1.000
_cell.length_c   1.000
_cell.angle_alpha   90.00
_cell.angle_beta   90.00
_cell.angle_gamma   90.00
#
_symmetry.space_group_name_H-M   'P 1'
#
loop_
_entity.id
_entity.type
_entity.pdbx_description
1 polymer ?
#
loop_
_entity_poly.entity_id
_entity_poly.type
_entity_poly.pdbx_seq_one_letter_code
_entity_poly.pdbx_strand_id
1 'polypeptide(L)'
;MLIGFGRTTHTEYMYNLIPFETINIFLQMDRFNPDVWINLVGNIGVFVPFGILIPLVIKKRLFKSFILFFSAVLVLETLQLVLRRGSFDIDDLILNSLGFFTGYGLYRIFTSWGSSRSERKLGE
;
A
#
# COMPACT_ATOMS: atom_id res chain seq x y z
N MET A 1 -5.55 6.75 6.06
CA MET A 1 -6.83 6.62 5.35
C MET A 1 -6.79 7.32 4.00
N LEU A 2 -7.29 6.72 2.91
CA LEU A 2 -7.40 7.31 1.55
C LEU A 2 -8.64 8.22 1.37
N ILE A 3 -8.71 9.00 0.28
CA ILE A 3 -9.86 9.90 -0.01
C ILE A 3 -11.15 9.06 -0.10
N GLY A 4 -12.05 9.22 0.88
CA GLY A 4 -13.31 8.47 1.00
C GLY A 4 -13.34 7.39 2.09
N PHE A 5 -12.17 6.96 2.59
CA PHE A 5 -12.04 5.91 3.60
C PHE A 5 -11.77 6.52 4.99
N GLY A 6 -12.64 7.42 5.49
CA GLY A 6 -12.54 8.03 6.83
C GLY A 6 -11.70 9.32 6.95
N ARG A 7 -11.32 9.94 5.82
CA ARG A 7 -10.75 11.30 5.83
C ARG A 7 -11.81 12.35 6.19
N THR A 8 -11.65 13.04 7.31
CA THR A 8 -12.38 14.29 7.59
C THR A 8 -11.41 15.46 7.70
N THR A 9 -11.81 16.64 7.22
CA THR A 9 -10.98 17.85 7.26
C THR A 9 -10.97 18.38 8.70
N HIS A 10 -9.86 18.20 9.40
CA HIS A 10 -9.65 18.78 10.72
C HIS A 10 -8.89 20.11 10.62
N THR A 11 -9.24 21.06 11.46
CA THR A 11 -8.59 22.38 11.56
C THR A 11 -7.20 22.31 12.21
N GLU A 12 -6.89 21.21 12.90
CA GLU A 12 -5.62 20.96 13.59
C GLU A 12 -4.78 19.89 12.87
N TYR A 13 -3.46 19.99 13.00
CA TYR A 13 -2.54 18.98 12.46
C TYR A 13 -2.63 17.70 13.29
N MET A 14 -3.20 16.64 12.70
CA MET A 14 -3.18 15.31 13.28
C MET A 14 -2.01 14.52 12.69
N TYR A 15 -1.12 14.00 13.53
CA TYR A 15 -0.07 13.08 13.11
C TYR A 15 -0.02 11.93 14.10
N ASN A 16 0.04 10.70 13.59
CA ASN A 16 0.33 9.53 14.37
C ASN A 16 1.65 8.92 13.91
N LEU A 17 2.62 8.94 14.81
CA LEU A 17 3.96 8.35 14.60
C LEU A 17 4.16 7.08 15.43
N ILE A 18 3.18 6.71 16.26
CA ILE A 18 3.24 5.50 17.07
C ILE A 18 2.68 4.35 16.23
N PRO A 19 3.54 3.39 15.84
CA PRO A 19 3.10 2.26 15.05
C PRO A 19 2.08 1.43 15.83
N PHE A 20 1.06 0.98 15.10
CA PHE A 20 -0.08 0.18 15.53
C PHE A 20 -1.06 0.89 16.47
N GLU A 21 -0.90 2.17 16.78
CA GLU A 21 -1.84 2.89 17.63
C GLU A 21 -3.17 3.11 16.90
N THR A 22 -3.15 3.57 15.65
CA THR A 22 -4.37 3.78 14.87
C THR A 22 -5.09 2.46 14.63
N ILE A 23 -4.35 1.42 14.27
CA ILE A 23 -4.89 0.06 14.08
C ILE A 23 -5.55 -0.45 15.38
N ASN A 24 -4.90 -0.29 16.53
CA ASN A 24 -5.46 -0.73 17.80
C ASN A 24 -6.70 0.06 18.20
N ILE A 25 -6.73 1.38 17.99
CA ILE A 25 -7.91 2.21 18.26
C ILE A 25 -9.09 1.75 17.38
N PHE A 26 -8.85 1.52 16.09
CA PHE A 26 -9.88 1.00 15.18
C PHE A 26 -10.40 -0.39 15.58
N LEU A 27 -9.50 -1.29 15.98
CA LEU A 27 -9.86 -2.63 16.42
C LEU A 27 -10.54 -2.64 17.80
N GLN A 28 -10.26 -1.67 18.68
CA GLN A 28 -10.88 -1.58 20.00
C GLN A 28 -12.22 -0.85 19.99
N MET A 29 -12.38 0.17 19.14
CA MET A 29 -13.64 0.92 19.07
C MET A 29 -14.77 0.10 18.45
N ASP A 30 -14.51 -0.67 17.38
CA ASP A 30 -15.60 -1.39 16.70
C ASP A 30 -15.13 -2.52 15.76
N ARG A 31 -14.46 -3.56 16.30
CA ARG A 31 -13.92 -4.70 15.52
C ARG A 31 -14.92 -5.43 14.61
N PHE A 32 -16.22 -5.29 14.89
CA PHE A 32 -17.31 -5.92 14.13
C PHE A 32 -17.88 -5.01 13.05
N ASN A 33 -17.43 -3.76 12.97
CA ASN A 33 -17.87 -2.82 11.98
C ASN A 33 -17.14 -3.09 10.64
N PRO A 34 -17.87 -3.48 9.57
CA PRO A 34 -17.27 -3.81 8.29
C PRO A 34 -16.54 -2.62 7.66
N ASP A 35 -16.94 -1.38 7.96
CA ASP A 35 -16.32 -0.17 7.41
C ASP A 35 -14.86 -0.01 7.86
N VAL A 36 -14.53 -0.45 9.08
CA VAL A 36 -13.15 -0.44 9.61
C VAL A 36 -12.27 -1.39 8.80
N TRP A 37 -12.75 -2.60 8.54
CA TRP A 37 -12.05 -3.59 7.73
C TRP A 37 -11.92 -3.15 6.27
N ILE A 38 -12.96 -2.52 5.72
CA ILE A 38 -12.93 -1.97 4.37
C ILE A 38 -11.91 -0.84 4.25
N ASN A 39 -11.78 0.03 5.26
CA ASN A 39 -10.74 1.07 5.28
C ASN A 39 -9.34 0.46 5.32
N LEU A 40 -9.12 -0.54 6.18
CA LEU A 40 -7.81 -1.17 6.37
C LEU A 40 -7.37 -1.97 5.13
N VAL A 41 -8.26 -2.83 4.62
CA VAL A 41 -8.02 -3.65 3.43
C VAL A 41 -8.03 -2.79 2.16
N GLY A 42 -8.87 -1.77 2.09
CA GLY A 42 -8.92 -0.82 0.98
C GLY A 42 -7.62 -0.04 0.83
N ASN A 43 -7.03 0.42 1.94
CA ASN A 43 -5.69 1.01 1.96
C ASN A 43 -4.66 0.05 1.35
N ILE A 44 -4.62 -1.21 1.78
CA ILE A 44 -3.70 -2.23 1.20
C ILE A 44 -3.97 -2.42 -0.30
N GLY A 45 -5.24 -2.62 -0.67
CA GLY A 45 -5.68 -2.97 -2.01
C GLY A 45 -5.33 -1.92 -3.07
N VAL A 46 -5.40 -0.64 -2.71
CA VAL A 46 -5.07 0.48 -3.62
C VAL A 46 -3.58 0.47 -4.03
N PHE A 47 -2.69 -0.08 -3.19
CA PHE A 47 -1.26 -0.14 -3.48
C PHE A 47 -0.80 -1.45 -4.15
N VAL A 48 -1.67 -2.46 -4.25
CA VAL A 48 -1.37 -3.72 -4.97
C VAL A 48 -0.99 -3.49 -6.44
N PRO A 49 -1.72 -2.68 -7.24
CA PRO A 49 -1.33 -2.41 -8.63
C PRO A 49 0.07 -1.82 -8.75
N PHE A 50 0.49 -0.96 -7.80
CA PHE A 50 1.83 -0.38 -7.82
C PHE A 50 2.92 -1.43 -7.56
N GLY A 51 2.66 -2.42 -6.71
CA GLY A 51 3.54 -3.59 -6.53
C GLY A 51 3.76 -4.40 -7.81
N ILE A 52 2.81 -4.38 -8.75
CA ILE A 52 2.92 -5.05 -10.06
C ILE A 52 3.56 -4.13 -11.11
N LEU A 53 3.08 -2.89 -11.21
CA LEU A 53 3.46 -1.96 -12.28
C LEU A 53 4.89 -1.45 -12.14
N ILE A 54 5.34 -1.17 -10.93
CA ILE A 54 6.70 -0.67 -10.67
C ILE A 54 7.73 -1.67 -11.21
N PRO A 55 7.84 -2.93 -10.73
CA PRO A 55 8.84 -3.86 -11.25
C PRO A 55 8.69 -4.15 -12.74
N LEU A 56 7.47 -4.08 -13.30
CA LEU A 56 7.21 -4.24 -14.72
C LEU A 56 7.85 -3.13 -15.57
N VAL A 57 7.71 -1.86 -15.15
CA VAL A 57 8.22 -0.69 -15.89
C VAL A 57 9.73 -0.54 -15.71
N ILE A 58 10.22 -0.57 -14.47
CA ILE A 58 11.64 -0.26 -14.20
C ILE A 58 12.55 -1.47 -14.37
N LYS A 59 11.98 -2.69 -14.41
CA LYS A 59 12.71 -3.97 -14.50
C LYS A 59 13.82 -4.08 -13.46
N LYS A 60 13.66 -3.45 -12.29
CA LYS A 60 14.62 -3.48 -11.20
C LYS A 60 14.27 -4.57 -10.18
N ARG A 61 15.28 -4.95 -9.39
CA ARG A 61 15.13 -5.89 -8.25
C ARG A 61 14.19 -5.29 -7.20
N LEU A 62 13.50 -6.17 -6.47
CA LEU A 62 12.55 -5.84 -5.38
C LEU A 62 12.96 -4.62 -4.56
N PHE A 63 14.20 -4.61 -4.05
CA PHE A 63 14.68 -3.55 -3.16
C PHE A 63 14.63 -2.15 -3.80
N LYS A 64 15.02 -2.02 -5.07
CA LYS A 64 14.99 -0.72 -5.78
C LYS A 64 13.56 -0.29 -6.09
N SER A 65 12.71 -1.25 -6.46
CA SER A 65 11.29 -1.01 -6.70
C SER A 65 10.58 -0.57 -5.42
N PHE A 66 10.91 -1.20 -4.29
CA PHE A 66 10.37 -0.86 -2.97
C PHE A 66 10.85 0.51 -2.49
N ILE A 67 12.14 0.85 -2.63
CA ILE A 67 12.63 2.19 -2.26
C ILE A 67 11.86 3.27 -3.04
N LEU A 68 11.72 3.11 -4.37
CA LEU A 68 10.99 4.10 -5.16
C LEU A 68 9.54 4.23 -4.70
N PHE A 69 8.87 3.10 -4.50
CA PHE A 69 7.50 3.06 -3.98
C PHE A 69 7.40 3.78 -2.63
N PHE A 70 8.26 3.40 -1.67
CA PHE A 70 8.26 3.91 -0.31
C PHE A 70 8.55 5.41 -0.28
N SER A 71 9.52 5.90 -1.06
CA SER A 71 9.79 7.32 -1.20
C SER A 71 8.59 8.08 -1.78
N ALA A 72 7.91 7.52 -2.78
CA ALA A 72 6.71 8.14 -3.34
C ALA A 72 5.56 8.22 -2.33
N VAL A 73 5.31 7.15 -1.57
CA VAL A 73 4.27 7.14 -0.52
C VAL A 73 4.63 8.12 0.60
N LEU A 74 5.90 8.18 1.03
CA LEU A 74 6.36 9.14 2.03
C LEU A 74 6.10 10.59 1.59
N VAL A 75 6.37 10.91 0.32
CA VAL A 75 6.06 12.22 -0.25
C VAL A 75 4.56 12.47 -0.27
N LEU A 76 3.74 11.48 -0.61
CA LEU A 76 2.27 11.60 -0.59
C LEU A 76 1.73 11.88 0.82
N GLU A 77 2.18 11.14 1.84
CA GLU A 77 1.79 11.35 3.24
C GLU A 77 2.23 12.74 3.73
N THR A 78 3.45 13.15 3.38
CA THR A 78 3.97 14.48 3.73
C THR A 78 3.16 15.60 3.07
N LEU A 79 2.81 15.45 1.78
CA LEU A 79 1.97 16.40 1.07
C LEU A 79 0.56 16.48 1.68
N GLN A 80 0.00 15.34 2.10
CA GLN A 80 -1.32 15.30 2.75
C GLN A 80 -1.32 16.06 4.09
N LEU A 81 -0.24 15.95 4.86
CA LEU A 81 -0.02 16.73 6.08
C LEU A 81 0.11 18.23 5.79
N VAL A 82 0.96 18.61 4.84
CA VAL A 82 1.19 20.03 4.48
C VAL A 82 -0.08 20.69 3.95
N LEU A 83 -0.85 19.96 3.12
CA LEU A 83 -2.10 20.45 2.54
C LEU A 83 -3.29 20.40 3.51
N ARG A 84 -3.08 19.96 4.77
CA ARG A 84 -4.13 19.79 5.80
C ARG A 84 -5.32 18.95 5.32
N ARG A 85 -5.08 18.02 4.39
CA ARG A 85 -6.14 17.15 3.84
C ARG A 85 -6.18 15.77 4.52
N GLY A 86 -5.31 15.53 5.50
CA GLY A 86 -5.26 14.26 6.23
C GLY A 86 -4.23 14.30 7.35
N SER A 87 -4.16 13.20 8.08
CA SER A 87 -3.14 12.94 9.10
C SER A 87 -1.95 12.22 8.50
N PHE A 88 -0.75 12.53 8.97
CA PHE A 88 0.40 11.66 8.70
C PHE A 88 0.30 10.45 9.61
N ASP A 89 0.08 9.25 9.06
CA ASP A 89 -0.07 8.02 9.85
C ASP A 89 0.96 6.97 9.44
N ILE A 90 1.75 6.52 10.40
CA ILE A 90 2.74 5.46 10.18
C ILE A 90 2.08 4.11 9.86
N ASP A 91 0.85 3.90 10.33
CA ASP A 91 0.08 2.69 10.03
C ASP A 91 -0.31 2.65 8.56
N ASP A 92 -0.60 3.79 7.94
CA ASP A 92 -0.82 3.87 6.49
C ASP A 92 0.45 3.46 5.72
N LEU A 93 1.63 3.93 6.12
CA LEU A 93 2.90 3.50 5.49
C LEU A 93 3.12 1.99 5.58
N ILE A 94 2.73 1.37 6.69
CA ILE A 94 2.81 -0.08 6.88
C ILE A 94 1.83 -0.79 5.95
N LEU A 95 0.56 -0.37 5.92
CA LEU A 95 -0.46 -0.95 5.05
C LEU A 95 -0.11 -0.82 3.57
N ASN A 96 0.41 0.34 3.16
CA ASN A 96 0.83 0.61 1.78
C ASN A 96 2.00 -0.29 1.38
N SER A 97 2.95 -0.52 2.31
CA SER A 97 4.05 -1.45 2.11
C SER A 97 3.57 -2.89 1.95
N LEU A 98 2.58 -3.33 2.74
CA LEU A 98 1.94 -4.64 2.59
C LEU A 98 1.24 -4.80 1.23
N GLY A 99 0.57 -3.74 0.76
CA GLY A 99 -0.04 -3.69 -0.57
C GLY A 99 0.99 -3.89 -1.68
N PHE A 100 2.10 -3.16 -1.60
CA PHE A 100 3.21 -3.30 -2.55
C PHE A 100 3.80 -4.71 -2.57
N PHE A 101 4.11 -5.31 -1.41
CA PHE A 101 4.68 -6.66 -1.35
C PHE A 101 3.71 -7.71 -1.90
N THR A 102 2.42 -7.58 -1.60
CA THR A 102 1.37 -8.43 -2.17
C THR A 102 1.36 -8.34 -3.70
N GLY A 103 1.35 -7.14 -4.26
CA GLY A 103 1.41 -6.91 -5.70
C GLY A 103 2.69 -7.46 -6.35
N TYR A 104 3.84 -7.26 -5.72
CA TYR A 104 5.11 -7.79 -6.22
C TYR A 104 5.13 -9.32 -6.23
N GLY A 105 4.56 -9.96 -5.20
CA GLY A 105 4.37 -11.41 -5.14
C GLY A 105 3.55 -11.92 -6.33
N LEU A 106 2.42 -11.27 -6.61
CA LEU A 106 1.59 -11.59 -7.79
C LEU A 106 2.38 -11.43 -9.09
N TYR A 107 3.09 -10.31 -9.27
CA TYR A 107 3.96 -10.09 -10.44
C TYR A 107 4.97 -11.23 -10.64
N ARG A 108 5.61 -11.70 -9.56
CA ARG A 108 6.57 -12.81 -9.61
C ARG A 108 5.90 -14.12 -10.03
N ILE A 109 4.70 -14.40 -9.55
CA ILE A 109 3.92 -15.59 -9.94
C ILE A 109 3.54 -15.51 -11.42
N PHE A 110 3.04 -14.38 -11.90
CA PHE A 110 2.66 -14.21 -13.30
C PHE A 110 3.86 -14.34 -14.25
N THR A 111 5.00 -13.73 -13.90
CA THR A 111 6.21 -13.78 -14.73
C THR A 111 6.90 -15.15 -14.71
N SER A 112 6.90 -15.86 -13.59
CA SER A 112 7.42 -17.23 -13.55
C SER A 112 6.54 -18.20 -14.35
N TRP A 113 5.21 -18.05 -14.27
CA TRP A 113 4.27 -18.92 -14.97
C TRP A 113 4.30 -18.72 -16.50
N GLY A 114 4.54 -17.50 -16.97
CA GLY A 114 4.76 -17.21 -18.39
C GLY A 114 6.03 -17.85 -18.96
N SER A 115 7.10 -17.91 -18.17
CA SER A 115 8.39 -18.51 -18.57
C SER A 115 8.29 -20.02 -18.82
N SER A 116 7.61 -20.76 -17.93
CA SER A 116 7.46 -22.22 -18.07
C SER A 116 6.62 -22.65 -19.27
N ARG A 117 5.83 -21.74 -19.87
CA ARG A 117 5.02 -22.04 -21.06
C ARG A 117 5.78 -21.85 -22.37
N SER A 118 6.85 -21.05 -22.36
CA SER A 118 7.70 -20.82 -23.54
C SER A 118 8.68 -21.97 -23.79
N GLU A 119 9.18 -22.63 -22.75
CA GLU A 119 10.08 -23.79 -22.89
C GLU A 119 9.37 -25.03 -23.45
N ARG A 120 8.07 -25.20 -23.14
CA ARG A 120 7.27 -26.32 -23.67
C ARG A 120 6.97 -26.22 -25.17
N LYS A 121 7.04 -25.01 -25.76
CA LYS A 121 6.77 -24.79 -27.19
C LYS A 121 8.01 -24.89 -28.09
N LEU A 122 9.21 -24.94 -27.52
CA LEU A 122 10.47 -25.09 -28.29
C LEU A 122 11.00 -26.54 -28.30
N GLY A 123 10.38 -27.43 -27.51
CA GLY A 123 10.72 -28.85 -27.43
C GLY A 123 9.73 -29.77 -28.14
N GLU A 124 8.78 -29.21 -28.89
CA GLU A 124 7.89 -29.91 -29.85
C GLU A 124 8.30 -29.54 -31.27
#